data_AF-A0A2L2XAN6-F1
#
_entry.id   AF-A0A2L2XAN6-F1
#
_cell.length_a   1.000
_cell.length_b   1.000
_cell.length_c   1.000
_cell.angle_alpha   90.00
_cell.angle_beta   90.00
_cell.angle_gamma   90.00
#
_symmetry.space_group_name_H-M   'P 1'
#
loop_
_entity.id
_entity.type
_entity.pdbx_description
1 polymer ?
#
loop_
_entity_poly.entity_id
_entity_poly.type
_entity_poly.pdbx_seq_one_letter_code
_entity_poly.pdbx_strand_id
1 'polypeptide(L)'
;MGSTELAANLFRATQTDEKIRRENIKGKERANQTHFVVGKTVRDTIQKLGGTMPEDLPAPDESIGQLEKKVPKKLKGSMEEKGV
;
A
#
# COMPACT_ATOMS: atom_id res chain seq x y z
N MET A 1 -9.40 7.40 0.60
CA MET A 1 -8.04 7.21 1.15
C MET A 1 -7.43 8.56 1.40
N GLY A 2 -6.88 8.77 2.59
CA GLY A 2 -6.20 10.02 2.95
C GLY A 2 -4.81 10.12 2.30
N SER A 3 -4.30 11.34 2.10
CA SER A 3 -2.95 11.55 1.55
C SER A 3 -1.85 10.92 2.41
N THR A 4 -1.97 11.00 3.73
CA THR A 4 -1.03 10.41 4.69
C THR A 4 -1.04 8.88 4.66
N GLU A 5 -2.22 8.27 4.54
CA GLU A 5 -2.39 6.82 4.39
C GLU A 5 -1.68 6.30 3.13
N LEU A 6 -1.93 6.97 2.00
CA LEU A 6 -1.32 6.60 0.73
C LEU A 6 0.20 6.78 0.76
N ALA A 7 0.68 7.87 1.36
CA ALA A 7 2.10 8.12 1.55
C ALA A 7 2.76 7.02 2.40
N ALA A 8 2.14 6.62 3.51
CA ALA A 8 2.66 5.55 4.36
C ALA A 8 2.71 4.19 3.63
N ASN A 9 1.68 3.86 2.86
CA ASN A 9 1.65 2.63 2.07
C ASN A 9 2.75 2.63 0.98
N LEU A 10 2.82 3.71 0.20
CA LEU A 10 3.82 3.87 -0.85
C LEU A 10 5.24 3.81 -0.26
N PHE A 11 5.49 4.52 0.83
CA PHE A 11 6.79 4.54 1.50
C PHE A 11 7.21 3.14 1.97
N ARG A 12 6.31 2.38 2.60
CA ARG A 12 6.58 0.98 3.00
C ARG A 12 6.96 0.13 1.78
N ALA A 13 6.23 0.28 0.67
CA ALA A 13 6.46 -0.51 -0.54
C ALA A 13 7.82 -0.18 -1.19
N THR A 14 8.13 1.11 -1.36
CA THR A 14 9.38 1.56 -1.98
C THR A 14 10.59 1.19 -1.14
N GLN A 15 10.52 1.39 0.18
CA GLN A 15 11.62 1.04 1.09
C GLN A 15 11.83 -0.47 1.18
N THR A 16 10.78 -1.27 1.05
CA THR A 16 10.96 -2.73 1.00
C THR A 16 11.64 -3.17 -0.27
N ASP A 17 11.21 -2.67 -1.44
CA ASP A 17 11.81 -3.01 -2.73
C ASP A 17 13.29 -2.59 -2.76
N GLU A 18 13.59 -1.37 -2.32
CA GLU A 18 14.96 -0.88 -2.19
C GLU A 18 15.82 -1.80 -1.29
N LYS A 19 15.28 -2.20 -0.13
CA LYS A 19 15.98 -3.10 0.79
C LYS A 19 16.21 -4.49 0.20
N ILE A 20 15.20 -5.07 -0.46
CA ILE A 20 15.31 -6.38 -1.13
C ILE A 20 16.42 -6.35 -2.18
N ARG A 21 16.46 -5.31 -3.02
CA ARG A 21 17.49 -5.15 -4.05
C ARG A 21 18.88 -4.96 -3.44
N ARG A 22 19.02 -4.06 -2.48
CA ARG A 22 20.30 -3.72 -1.84
C ARG A 22 20.93 -4.92 -1.11
N GLU A 23 20.12 -5.70 -0.41
CA GLU A 23 20.58 -6.86 0.38
C GLU A 23 20.53 -8.17 -0.42
N ASN A 24 20.19 -8.10 -1.72
CA ASN A 24 20.06 -9.24 -2.63
C ASN A 24 19.19 -10.37 -2.03
N ILE A 25 18.07 -9.99 -1.43
CA ILE A 25 17.18 -10.90 -0.70
C ILE A 25 16.43 -11.76 -1.71
N LYS A 26 16.55 -13.08 -1.57
CA LYS A 26 15.91 -14.06 -2.45
C LYS A 26 15.01 -15.02 -1.68
N GLY A 27 13.94 -15.45 -2.36
CA GLY A 27 12.95 -16.36 -1.82
C GLY A 27 11.78 -15.64 -1.15
N LYS A 28 10.61 -16.26 -1.22
CA LYS A 28 9.33 -15.72 -0.75
C LYS A 28 9.37 -15.42 0.75
N GLU A 29 9.90 -16.35 1.55
CA GLU A 29 9.92 -16.26 3.01
C GLU A 29 10.74 -15.05 3.47
N ARG A 30 11.92 -14.85 2.89
CA ARG A 30 12.78 -13.72 3.25
C ARG A 30 12.22 -12.39 2.76
N ALA A 31 11.65 -12.34 1.56
CA ALA A 31 10.98 -11.14 1.07
C ALA A 31 9.80 -10.74 1.98
N ASN A 32 8.98 -11.72 2.38
CA ASN A 32 7.87 -11.50 3.32
C ASN A 32 8.37 -11.00 4.69
N GLN A 33 9.46 -11.57 5.21
CA GLN A 33 10.06 -11.10 6.45
C GLN A 33 10.55 -9.65 6.34
N THR A 34 11.19 -9.28 5.22
CA THR A 34 11.61 -7.90 4.96
C THR A 34 10.42 -6.95 4.90
N HIS A 35 9.35 -7.29 4.16
CA HIS A 35 8.11 -6.52 4.13
C HIS A 35 7.52 -6.32 5.52
N PHE A 36 7.51 -7.36 6.35
CA PHE A 36 7.01 -7.27 7.72
C PHE A 36 7.85 -6.31 8.57
N VAL A 37 9.18 -6.41 8.53
CA VAL A 37 10.09 -5.57 9.32
C VAL A 37 9.98 -4.10 8.90
N VAL A 38 9.97 -3.82 7.59
CA VAL A 38 9.79 -2.46 7.07
C VAL A 38 8.42 -1.92 7.49
N GLY A 39 7.35 -2.68 7.29
CA GLY A 39 6.01 -2.27 7.69
C GLY A 39 5.86 -2.01 9.19
N LYS A 40 6.50 -2.82 10.04
CA LYS A 40 6.57 -2.58 11.48
C LYS A 40 7.28 -1.25 11.78
N THR A 41 8.42 -1.01 11.16
CA THR A 41 9.20 0.23 11.36
C THR A 41 8.39 1.47 10.98
N VAL A 42 7.62 1.41 9.88
CA VAL A 42 6.72 2.50 9.47
C VAL A 42 5.65 2.75 10.54
N ARG A 43 4.99 1.70 11.04
CA ARG A 43 4.00 1.81 12.13
C ARG A 43 4.60 2.40 13.40
N ASP A 44 5.74 1.88 13.84
CA ASP A 44 6.46 2.38 15.02
C ASP A 44 6.81 3.88 14.86
N THR A 45 7.11 4.32 13.64
CA THR A 45 7.41 5.73 13.33
C THR A 45 6.15 6.59 13.38
N ILE A 46 5.04 6.14 12.79
CA ILE A 46 3.74 6.84 12.86
C ILE A 46 3.33 7.05 14.32
N GLN A 47 3.45 6.00 15.15
CA GLN A 47 3.17 6.08 16.57
C GLN A 47 4.08 7.09 17.29
N LYS A 48 5.40 7.05 17.03
CA LYS A 48 6.37 7.99 17.64
C LYS A 48 6.10 9.44 17.28
N LEU A 49 5.59 9.70 16.07
CA LEU A 49 5.22 11.04 15.61
C LEU A 49 3.85 11.49 16.14
N GLY A 50 3.14 10.64 16.90
CA GLY A 50 1.79 10.92 17.38
C GLY A 50 0.73 10.88 16.29
N GLY A 51 1.00 10.20 15.17
CA GLY A 51 0.05 10.04 14.08
C GLY A 51 -0.98 8.93 14.35
N THR A 52 -2.12 9.00 13.68
CA THR A 52 -3.14 7.94 13.70
C THR A 52 -2.60 6.67 13.02
N MET A 53 -2.77 5.53 13.68
CA MET A 53 -2.31 4.25 13.14
C MET A 53 -3.12 3.85 11.90
N PRO A 54 -2.50 3.21 10.89
CA PRO A 54 -3.20 2.78 9.69
C PRO A 54 -4.42 1.87 9.95
N GLU A 55 -4.35 1.02 10.97
CA GLU A 55 -5.42 0.12 11.41
C GLU A 55 -6.60 0.84 12.08
N ASP A 56 -6.38 2.06 12.59
CA ASP A 56 -7.40 2.88 13.24
C ASP A 56 -8.02 3.91 12.27
N LEU A 57 -7.55 3.93 11.01
CA LEU A 57 -8.13 4.79 9.98
C LEU A 57 -9.55 4.33 9.65
N PRO A 58 -10.49 5.27 9.38
CA PRO A 58 -11.83 4.90 8.99
C PRO A 58 -11.81 4.09 7.70
N ALA A 59 -12.61 3.04 7.65
CA ALA A 59 -12.83 2.30 6.41
C ALA A 59 -13.44 3.24 5.36
N PRO A 60 -13.10 3.06 4.07
CA PRO A 60 -13.76 3.80 3.00
C PRO A 60 -15.28 3.58 3.01
N ASP A 61 -16.05 4.64 2.78
CA ASP A 61 -17.52 4.58 2.74
C ASP A 61 -18.05 3.70 1.60
N GLU A 62 -17.26 3.55 0.54
CA GLU A 62 -17.60 2.80 -0.66
C GLU A 62 -16.65 1.62 -0.85
N SER A 63 -17.23 0.45 -1.10
CA SER A 63 -16.48 -0.73 -1.52
C SER A 63 -16.06 -0.65 -2.99
N ILE A 64 -15.01 -1.39 -3.35
CA ILE A 64 -14.54 -1.54 -4.75
C ILE A 64 -15.72 -1.92 -5.68
N GLY A 65 -16.56 -2.88 -5.28
CA GLY A 65 -17.69 -3.32 -6.10
C GLY A 65 -18.79 -2.27 -6.28
N GLN A 66 -18.96 -1.33 -5.35
CA GLN A 66 -19.85 -0.18 -5.53
C GLN A 66 -19.24 0.84 -6.50
N LEU A 67 -17.93 1.09 -6.38
CA LEU A 67 -17.20 1.98 -7.29
C LEU A 67 -17.24 1.45 -8.73
N GLU A 68 -16.99 0.17 -8.95
CA GLU A 68 -17.02 -0.46 -10.27
C GLU A 68 -18.36 -0.31 -11.00
N LYS A 69 -19.47 -0.30 -10.25
CA LYS A 69 -20.82 -0.09 -10.80
C LYS A 69 -21.09 1.38 -11.16
N LYS A 70 -20.40 2.31 -10.51
CA LYS A 70 -20.50 3.76 -10.73
C LYS A 70 -19.57 4.26 -11.84
N VAL A 71 -18.53 3.51 -12.19
CA VAL A 71 -17.63 3.86 -13.30
C VAL A 71 -18.34 3.65 -14.65
N PRO A 72 -18.51 4.68 -15.49
CA PRO A 72 -19.13 4.53 -16.80
C PRO A 72 -18.34 3.57 -17.71
N LYS A 73 -19.04 2.73 -18.48
CA LYS A 73 -18.47 1.70 -19.38
C LYS A 73 -17.31 2.18 -20.27
N LYS A 74 -17.28 3.46 -20.67
CA LYS A 74 -16.19 4.06 -21.45
C LYS A 74 -14.84 4.11 -20.71
N LEU A 75 -14.86 4.33 -19.39
CA LEU A 75 -13.62 4.33 -18.58
C LEU A 75 -13.11 2.91 -18.32
N LYS A 76 -14.00 1.91 -18.32
CA LYS A 76 -13.64 0.50 -18.12
C LYS A 76 -12.72 -0.03 -19.22
N GLY A 77 -13.01 0.27 -20.48
CA GLY A 77 -12.14 -0.11 -21.61
C GLY A 77 -10.75 0.54 -21.57
N SER A 78 -10.65 1.79 -21.10
CA SER A 78 -9.36 2.50 -20.98
C SER A 78 -8.49 2.05 -19.80
N MET A 79 -9.08 1.41 -18.78
CA MET A 79 -8.34 0.79 -17.66
C MET A 79 -7.83 -0.59 -18.03
N GLU A 80 -8.57 -1.36 -18.85
CA GLU A 80 -8.16 -2.67 -19.34
C GLU A 80 -6.98 -2.58 -20.35
N GLU A 81 -6.93 -1.55 -21.20
CA GLU A 81 -5.81 -1.32 -22.15
C GLU A 81 -4.49 -0.91 -21.48
N LYS A 82 -4.52 -0.35 -20.26
CA LYS A 82 -3.30 0.09 -19.53
C LYS A 82 -2.72 -0.97 -18.59
N GLY A 83 -3.35 -2.15 -18.54
CA GLY A 83 -2.93 -3.27 -17.70
C GLY A 83 -2.18 -4.39 -18.42
N VAL A 84 -1.76 -4.18 -19.68
CA VAL A 84 -0.92 -5.09 -20.48
C VAL A 84 0.48 -4.54 -20.64
#